data_AF-A0A819XU92-F1
#
_entry.id   AF-A0A819XU92-F1
#
_cell.length_a   1.000
_cell.length_b   1.000
_cell.length_c   1.000
_cell.angle_alpha   90.00
_cell.angle_beta   90.00
_cell.angle_gamma   90.00
#
_symmetry.space_group_name_H-M   'P 1'
#
loop_
_entity.id
_entity.type
_entity.pdbx_description
1 polymer ?
#
loop_
_entity_poly.entity_id
_entity_poly.type
_entity_poly.pdbx_seq_one_letter_code
_entity_poly.pdbx_strand_id
1 'polypeptide(L)'
;MVYTKDDIATYDYAVIGSGPSGAVAARRLSEGDTNSSVRLLEAGPGHEEIVNGRIPGNYFLNKEKSHDWNYDIVAQKGCNNRIISTPRTRFLGGCSTINGTLLIRGSKADYDRIVAMGNPGWSWEEMLPYFKASETFHPIEWHQSDLTVHGTSGPLHAEPYPHAPISEKVLESFIDSGFEYKPDMFVQGDYEGL
;
A
#
# COMPACT_ATOMS: atom_id res chain seq x y z
N MET A 1 22.21 -17.07 -11.62
CA MET A 1 23.64 -16.81 -11.36
C MET A 1 24.10 -17.77 -10.27
N VAL A 2 25.25 -18.44 -10.43
CA VAL A 2 25.89 -19.24 -9.38
C VAL A 2 26.92 -18.34 -8.72
N TYR A 3 26.73 -18.01 -7.45
CA TYR A 3 27.68 -17.19 -6.67
C TYR A 3 28.69 -18.11 -6.00
N THR A 4 29.98 -17.79 -6.16
CA THR A 4 31.08 -18.42 -5.43
C THR A 4 31.36 -17.67 -4.13
N LYS A 5 32.15 -18.26 -3.24
CA LYS A 5 32.53 -17.64 -1.95
C LYS A 5 33.26 -16.29 -2.13
N ASP A 6 33.88 -16.08 -3.28
CA ASP A 6 34.59 -14.85 -3.63
C ASP A 6 33.66 -13.77 -4.22
N ASP A 7 32.40 -14.11 -4.52
CA ASP A 7 31.35 -13.17 -4.96
C ASP A 7 30.55 -12.57 -3.78
N ILE A 8 30.97 -12.84 -2.54
CA ILE A 8 30.27 -12.37 -1.34
C ILE A 8 30.67 -10.92 -1.04
N ALA A 9 29.91 -9.98 -1.58
CA ALA A 9 29.94 -8.60 -1.12
C ALA A 9 29.28 -8.49 0.27
N THR A 10 29.93 -7.78 1.19
CA THR A 10 29.37 -7.48 2.52
C THR A 10 28.60 -6.18 2.45
N TYR A 11 27.45 -6.13 3.13
CA TYR A 11 26.62 -4.93 3.28
C TYR A 11 26.23 -4.77 4.75
N ASP A 12 26.07 -3.53 5.21
CA ASP A 12 25.61 -3.22 6.57
C ASP A 12 24.14 -3.61 6.75
N TYR A 13 23.34 -3.44 5.70
CA TYR A 13 21.94 -3.83 5.66
C TYR A 13 21.61 -4.67 4.43
N ALA A 14 20.84 -5.74 4.63
CA ALA A 14 20.21 -6.51 3.57
C ALA A 14 18.68 -6.41 3.71
N VAL A 15 18.02 -5.84 2.70
CA VAL A 15 16.56 -5.77 2.61
C VAL A 15 16.09 -6.85 1.64
N ILE A 16 15.27 -7.77 2.13
CA ILE A 16 14.78 -8.91 1.35
C ILE A 16 13.35 -8.64 0.88
N GLY A 17 13.20 -8.50 -0.44
CA GLY A 17 11.96 -8.15 -1.13
C GLY A 17 11.82 -6.64 -1.33
N SER A 18 11.53 -6.23 -2.57
CA SER A 18 11.25 -4.85 -2.94
C SER A 18 9.74 -4.55 -2.99
N GLY A 19 8.96 -5.20 -2.13
CA GLY A 19 7.55 -4.84 -1.94
C GLY A 19 7.37 -3.45 -1.31
N PRO A 20 6.11 -3.04 -1.02
CA PRO A 20 5.81 -1.71 -0.50
C PRO A 20 6.64 -1.29 0.71
N SER A 21 6.79 -2.17 1.71
CA SER A 21 7.58 -1.89 2.91
C SER A 21 9.09 -1.97 2.66
N GLY A 22 9.55 -2.94 1.87
CA GLY A 22 10.96 -3.17 1.61
C GLY A 22 11.60 -2.05 0.80
N ALA A 23 10.90 -1.55 -0.23
CA ALA A 23 11.36 -0.39 -1.01
C ALA A 23 11.49 0.86 -0.12
N VAL A 24 10.54 1.10 0.78
CA VAL A 24 10.59 2.21 1.74
C VAL A 24 11.76 2.05 2.70
N ALA A 25 11.94 0.87 3.30
CA ALA A 25 13.04 0.60 4.23
C ALA A 25 14.40 0.78 3.57
N ALA A 26 14.60 0.20 2.38
CA ALA A 26 15.86 0.34 1.63
C ALA A 26 16.17 1.81 1.34
N ARG A 27 15.17 2.59 0.90
CA ARG A 27 15.32 4.03 0.66
C ARG A 27 15.71 4.77 1.94
N ARG A 28 14.98 4.59 3.03
CA ARG A 28 15.21 5.32 4.28
C ARG A 28 16.53 4.97 4.95
N LEU A 29 16.97 3.71 4.87
CA LEU A 29 18.32 3.32 5.31
C LEU A 29 19.40 4.02 4.48
N SER A 30 19.22 4.05 3.15
CA SER A 30 20.18 4.67 2.24
C SER A 30 20.25 6.20 2.39
N GLU A 31 19.15 6.86 2.72
CA GLU A 31 19.07 8.30 2.96
C GLU A 31 19.52 8.70 4.37
N GLY A 32 19.20 7.89 5.38
CA GLY A 32 19.39 8.22 6.78
C GLY A 32 20.81 7.98 7.31
N ASP A 33 21.54 7.03 6.74
CA ASP A 33 22.93 6.74 7.07
C ASP A 33 23.77 6.55 5.80
N THR A 34 24.39 7.65 5.35
CA THR A 34 25.19 7.65 4.11
C THR A 34 26.52 6.90 4.23
N ASN A 35 26.90 6.45 5.43
CA ASN A 35 28.09 5.62 5.62
C ASN A 35 27.78 4.12 5.56
N SER A 36 26.51 3.75 5.64
CA SER A 36 26.07 2.36 5.57
C SER A 36 25.78 1.94 4.13
N SER A 37 26.14 0.69 3.83
CA SER A 37 25.87 0.03 2.57
C SER A 37 24.58 -0.79 2.65
N VAL A 38 23.67 -0.58 1.69
CA VAL A 38 22.35 -1.25 1.67
C VAL A 38 22.22 -2.11 0.42
N ARG A 39 21.86 -3.38 0.59
CA ARG A 39 21.54 -4.30 -0.49
C ARG A 39 20.06 -4.64 -0.48
N LEU A 40 19.36 -4.27 -1.55
CA LEU A 40 17.98 -4.71 -1.81
C LEU A 40 18.00 -5.95 -2.72
N LEU A 41 17.32 -7.01 -2.29
CA LEU A 41 17.19 -8.25 -3.05
C LEU A 41 15.72 -8.45 -3.46
N GLU A 42 15.45 -8.52 -4.76
CA GLU A 42 14.12 -8.79 -5.31
C GLU A 42 14.18 -10.04 -6.18
N ALA A 43 13.17 -10.91 -6.05
CA ALA A 43 13.13 -12.19 -6.76
C ALA A 43 12.66 -12.02 -8.21
N GLY A 44 11.82 -11.02 -8.48
CA GLY A 44 11.31 -10.75 -9.80
C GLY A 44 12.09 -9.71 -10.61
N PRO A 45 11.67 -9.47 -11.87
CA PRO A 45 12.31 -8.50 -12.75
C PRO A 45 12.11 -7.04 -12.30
N GLY A 46 12.80 -6.13 -13.00
CA GLY A 46 12.59 -4.69 -12.88
C GLY A 46 11.23 -4.23 -13.41
N HIS A 47 10.88 -2.98 -13.11
CA HIS A 47 9.60 -2.37 -13.49
C HIS A 47 9.43 -2.19 -15.03
N GLU A 48 10.54 -2.27 -15.76
CA GLU A 48 10.61 -2.13 -17.22
C GLU A 48 9.82 -3.22 -17.94
N GLU A 49 9.73 -4.41 -17.34
CA GLU A 49 9.06 -5.58 -17.90
C GLU A 49 7.56 -5.63 -17.56
N ILE A 50 7.07 -4.70 -16.73
CA ILE A 50 5.72 -4.75 -16.15
C ILE A 50 4.82 -3.66 -16.74
N VAL A 51 4.44 -3.83 -18.01
CA VAL A 51 3.57 -2.86 -18.73
C VAL A 51 2.24 -2.65 -18.00
N ASN A 52 1.63 -3.72 -17.49
CA ASN A 52 0.35 -3.66 -16.78
C ASN A 52 0.41 -2.89 -15.46
N GLY A 53 1.60 -2.75 -14.86
CA GLY A 53 1.77 -1.98 -13.63
C GLY A 53 1.84 -0.47 -13.85
N ARG A 54 1.93 -0.03 -15.11
CA ARG A 54 1.98 1.39 -15.47
C ARG A 54 0.60 1.98 -15.79
N ILE A 55 -0.39 1.11 -15.99
CA ILE A 55 -1.76 1.48 -16.32
C ILE A 55 -2.63 1.04 -15.14
N PRO A 56 -3.08 1.95 -14.27
CA PRO A 56 -3.85 1.59 -13.07
C PRO A 56 -5.05 0.67 -13.37
N GLY A 57 -5.75 0.91 -14.49
CA GLY A 57 -6.88 0.09 -14.94
C GLY A 57 -6.52 -1.34 -15.35
N ASN A 58 -5.24 -1.71 -15.44
CA ASN A 58 -4.81 -3.06 -15.82
C ASN A 58 -4.53 -3.96 -14.62
N TYR A 59 -4.84 -3.54 -13.39
CA TYR A 59 -4.45 -4.31 -12.19
C TYR A 59 -5.01 -5.75 -12.16
N PHE A 60 -6.16 -5.99 -12.81
CA PHE A 60 -6.77 -7.32 -12.95
C PHE A 60 -6.30 -8.10 -14.19
N LEU A 61 -5.48 -7.49 -15.04
CA LEU A 61 -4.98 -8.09 -16.30
C LEU A 61 -3.64 -8.80 -16.14
N ASN A 62 -3.04 -8.79 -14.94
CA ASN A 62 -1.82 -9.54 -14.68
C ASN A 62 -2.10 -11.06 -14.62
N LYS A 63 -2.17 -11.69 -15.80
CA LYS A 63 -2.37 -13.13 -15.96
C LYS A 63 -1.06 -13.89 -16.11
N GLU A 64 0.07 -13.18 -16.16
CA GLU A 64 1.36 -13.79 -16.42
C GLU A 64 1.88 -14.45 -15.14
N LYS A 65 1.87 -15.78 -15.13
CA LYS A 65 2.32 -16.57 -13.98
C LYS A 65 3.79 -16.34 -13.62
N SER A 66 4.62 -15.89 -14.56
CA SER A 66 6.04 -15.56 -14.30
C SER A 66 6.20 -14.36 -13.36
N HIS A 67 5.23 -13.43 -13.36
CA HIS A 67 5.22 -12.20 -12.57
C HIS A 67 4.38 -12.33 -11.29
N ASP A 68 3.93 -13.54 -10.97
CA ASP A 68 3.16 -13.86 -9.77
C ASP A 68 3.86 -15.02 -9.03
N TRP A 69 3.77 -15.02 -7.70
CA TRP A 69 4.16 -16.15 -6.87
C TRP A 69 3.20 -17.35 -7.00
N ASN A 70 2.00 -17.11 -7.52
CA ASN A 70 0.90 -18.06 -7.74
C ASN A 70 0.57 -18.85 -6.48
N TYR A 71 0.42 -18.16 -5.35
CA TYR A 71 -0.01 -18.82 -4.13
C TYR A 71 -1.48 -19.22 -4.23
N ASP A 72 -1.77 -20.42 -3.74
CA ASP A 72 -3.12 -20.90 -3.52
C ASP A 72 -3.28 -21.21 -2.03
N ILE A 73 -4.41 -20.81 -1.44
CA ILE A 73 -4.76 -21.33 -0.12
C ILE A 73 -5.29 -22.75 -0.26
N VAL A 74 -4.92 -23.62 0.69
CA VAL A 74 -5.47 -24.98 0.77
C VAL A 74 -6.98 -24.94 0.99
N ALA A 75 -7.69 -26.01 0.61
CA ALA A 75 -9.15 -26.09 0.73
C ALA A 75 -9.65 -25.75 2.15
N GLN A 76 -10.48 -24.72 2.26
CA GLN A 76 -11.02 -24.26 3.54
C GLN A 76 -12.47 -24.71 3.73
N LYS A 77 -12.78 -25.39 4.84
CA LYS A 77 -14.16 -25.79 5.18
C LYS A 77 -15.10 -24.57 5.24
N GLY A 78 -14.62 -23.47 5.81
CA GLY A 78 -15.36 -22.19 5.88
C GLY A 78 -15.58 -21.52 4.52
N CYS A 79 -14.97 -22.03 3.44
CA CYS A 79 -15.13 -21.53 2.08
C CYS A 79 -15.67 -22.60 1.13
N ASN A 80 -16.51 -23.51 1.61
CA ASN A 80 -17.07 -24.63 0.84
C ASN A 80 -15.99 -25.53 0.22
N ASN A 81 -14.89 -25.76 0.95
CA ASN A 81 -13.74 -26.57 0.52
C ASN A 81 -13.08 -26.09 -0.79
N ARG A 82 -13.25 -24.80 -1.14
CA ARG A 82 -12.59 -24.23 -2.32
C ARG A 82 -11.11 -23.98 -2.07
N ILE A 83 -10.32 -24.19 -3.11
CA ILE A 83 -8.97 -23.65 -3.26
C ILE A 83 -9.13 -22.26 -3.85
N ILE A 84 -8.54 -21.25 -3.21
CA ILE A 84 -8.67 -19.84 -3.63
C ILE A 84 -7.29 -19.33 -4.01
N SER A 85 -7.18 -18.84 -5.24
CA SER A 85 -5.96 -18.21 -5.73
C SER A 85 -5.73 -16.89 -4.98
N THR A 86 -4.50 -16.71 -4.51
CA THR A 86 -4.04 -15.54 -3.76
C THR A 86 -2.85 -14.94 -4.49
N PRO A 87 -3.11 -14.17 -5.57
CA PRO A 87 -2.06 -13.60 -6.39
C PRO A 87 -1.15 -12.69 -5.54
N ARG A 88 0.16 -12.86 -5.70
CA ARG A 88 1.18 -11.99 -5.10
C ARG A 88 2.21 -11.71 -6.17
N THR A 89 2.39 -10.44 -6.49
CA THR A 89 3.31 -10.05 -7.54
C THR A 89 4.76 -10.34 -7.15
N ARG A 90 5.56 -10.68 -8.15
CA ARG A 90 6.98 -11.03 -8.02
C ARG A 90 7.78 -10.20 -9.02
N PHE A 91 8.09 -8.96 -8.64
CA PHE A 91 8.91 -7.99 -9.37
C PHE A 91 9.10 -6.72 -8.52
N LEU A 92 9.97 -5.81 -8.96
CA LEU A 92 10.28 -4.57 -8.25
C LEU A 92 9.02 -3.74 -7.93
N GLY A 93 8.89 -3.31 -6.67
CA GLY A 93 7.69 -2.66 -6.13
C GLY A 93 6.66 -3.63 -5.57
N GLY A 94 6.73 -4.93 -5.93
CA GLY A 94 5.81 -5.95 -5.43
C GLY A 94 4.35 -5.56 -5.66
N CYS A 95 3.49 -5.78 -4.67
CA CYS A 95 2.05 -5.64 -4.85
C CYS A 95 1.58 -4.20 -5.09
N SER A 96 2.37 -3.17 -4.74
CA SER A 96 1.96 -1.78 -5.00
C SER A 96 2.00 -1.41 -6.49
N THR A 97 2.77 -2.13 -7.29
CA THR A 97 2.86 -1.85 -8.72
C THR A 97 1.62 -2.30 -9.50
N ILE A 98 0.86 -3.26 -8.99
CA ILE A 98 -0.37 -3.78 -9.60
C ILE A 98 -1.43 -3.90 -8.49
N ASN A 99 -1.94 -2.75 -8.04
CA ASN A 99 -3.04 -2.66 -7.08
C ASN A 99 -4.17 -1.78 -7.63
N GLY A 100 -5.26 -1.65 -6.88
CA GLY A 100 -6.38 -0.76 -7.22
C GLY A 100 -6.14 0.72 -6.93
N THR A 101 -4.89 1.12 -6.66
CA THR A 101 -4.47 2.51 -6.37
C THR A 101 -5.26 3.23 -5.28
N LEU A 102 -5.90 2.49 -4.37
CA LEU A 102 -6.63 3.04 -3.24
C LEU A 102 -5.66 3.42 -2.12
N LEU A 103 -5.73 4.66 -1.65
CA LEU A 103 -5.07 5.11 -0.43
C LEU A 103 -6.10 5.19 0.69
N ILE A 104 -6.11 4.17 1.53
CA ILE A 104 -6.99 4.05 2.70
C ILE A 104 -6.11 3.75 3.90
N ARG A 105 -6.29 4.50 4.99
CA ARG A 105 -5.53 4.28 6.23
C ARG A 105 -6.22 3.23 7.10
N GLY A 106 -5.79 3.08 8.35
CA GLY A 106 -6.54 2.31 9.35
C GLY A 106 -7.41 3.23 10.18
N SER A 107 -8.37 2.67 10.92
CA SER A 107 -9.08 3.43 11.95
C SER A 107 -8.19 3.66 13.17
N LYS A 108 -8.47 4.69 13.97
CA LYS A 108 -7.82 4.91 15.27
C LYS A 108 -7.87 3.64 16.15
N ALA A 109 -9.02 2.96 16.15
CA ALA A 109 -9.24 1.73 16.89
C ALA A 109 -8.30 0.58 16.45
N ASP A 110 -7.85 0.56 15.20
CA ASP A 110 -6.88 -0.44 14.74
C ASP A 110 -5.50 -0.22 15.39
N TYR A 111 -5.08 1.04 15.53
CA TYR A 111 -3.81 1.41 16.18
C TYR A 111 -3.90 1.27 17.71
N ASP A 112 -5.02 1.65 18.32
CA ASP A 112 -5.26 1.42 19.75
C ASP A 112 -5.17 -0.06 20.10
N ARG A 113 -5.68 -0.93 19.22
CA ARG A 113 -5.55 -2.39 19.38
C ARG A 113 -4.08 -2.84 19.33
N ILE A 114 -3.26 -2.26 18.44
CA ILE A 114 -1.82 -2.57 18.35
C ILE A 114 -1.11 -2.19 19.65
N VAL A 115 -1.41 -1.00 20.19
CA VAL A 115 -0.87 -0.55 21.48
C VAL A 115 -1.32 -1.47 22.62
N ALA A 116 -2.61 -1.83 22.66
CA ALA A 116 -3.17 -2.74 23.67
C ALA A 116 -2.55 -4.15 23.62
N MET A 117 -2.03 -4.58 22.47
CA MET A 117 -1.26 -5.83 22.32
C MET A 117 0.19 -5.73 22.85
N GLY A 118 0.57 -4.60 23.46
CA GLY A 118 1.89 -4.40 24.08
C GLY A 118 2.92 -3.75 23.16
N ASN A 119 2.48 -3.03 22.11
CA ASN A 119 3.37 -2.36 21.16
C ASN A 119 3.25 -0.83 21.31
N PRO A 120 3.88 -0.21 22.33
CA PRO A 120 3.91 1.24 22.46
C PRO A 120 4.66 1.86 21.27
N GLY A 121 4.35 3.10 20.89
CA GLY A 121 4.93 3.75 19.71
C GLY A 121 4.09 3.60 18.44
N TRP A 122 2.96 2.90 18.51
CA TRP A 122 2.10 2.57 17.37
C TRP A 122 0.67 3.12 17.48
N SER A 123 0.42 4.12 18.35
CA SER A 123 -0.88 4.78 18.40
C SER A 123 -1.19 5.53 17.10
N TRP A 124 -2.45 5.90 16.87
CA TRP A 124 -2.82 6.72 15.71
C TRP A 124 -2.02 8.02 15.65
N GLU A 125 -1.90 8.70 16.79
CA GLU A 125 -1.18 9.97 16.93
C GLU A 125 0.31 9.80 16.62
N GLU A 126 0.90 8.66 17.01
CA GLU A 126 2.30 8.34 16.74
C GLU A 126 2.52 7.99 15.27
N MET A 127 1.54 7.36 14.61
CA MET A 127 1.62 6.94 13.21
C MET A 127 1.26 8.04 12.22
N LEU A 128 0.39 8.99 12.58
CA LEU A 128 -0.07 10.07 11.70
C LEU A 128 1.08 10.88 11.05
N PRO A 129 2.16 11.27 11.78
CA PRO A 129 3.32 11.91 11.16
C PRO A 129 3.97 11.07 10.05
N TYR A 130 4.01 9.74 10.19
CA TYR A 130 4.57 8.84 9.19
C TYR A 130 3.67 8.70 7.96
N PHE A 131 2.34 8.69 8.15
CA PHE A 131 1.40 8.75 7.02
C PHE A 131 1.58 10.03 6.22
N LYS A 132 1.64 11.17 6.90
CA LYS A 132 1.90 12.48 6.27
C LYS A 132 3.27 12.51 5.59
N ALA A 133 4.31 11.94 6.20
CA ALA A 133 5.65 11.90 5.58
C ALA A 133 5.72 11.00 4.33
N SER A 134 4.79 10.06 4.17
CA SER A 134 4.76 9.14 3.03
C SER A 134 4.09 9.75 1.79
N GLU A 135 3.24 10.76 1.96
CA GLU A 135 2.28 11.24 0.97
C GLU A 135 2.61 12.66 0.46
N THR A 136 2.34 12.90 -0.82
CA THR A 136 2.07 14.22 -1.40
C THR A 136 0.64 14.20 -1.92
N PHE A 137 -0.28 14.83 -1.18
CA PHE A 137 -1.69 14.90 -1.52
C PHE A 137 -1.97 16.09 -2.43
N HIS A 138 -2.73 15.85 -3.50
CA HIS A 138 -3.18 16.85 -4.45
C HIS A 138 -4.69 17.05 -4.27
N PRO A 139 -5.13 18.10 -3.55
CA PRO A 139 -6.54 18.35 -3.34
C PRO A 139 -7.21 18.76 -4.65
N ILE A 140 -8.47 18.36 -4.79
CA ILE A 140 -9.33 18.74 -5.91
C ILE A 140 -10.64 19.33 -5.40
N GLU A 141 -11.20 20.28 -6.14
CA GLU A 141 -12.27 21.17 -5.68
C GLU A 141 -13.50 20.43 -5.13
N TRP A 142 -13.90 19.33 -5.76
CA TRP A 142 -15.09 18.58 -5.34
C TRP A 142 -14.88 17.75 -4.06
N HIS A 143 -13.63 17.39 -3.74
CA HIS A 143 -13.29 16.56 -2.59
C HIS A 143 -12.93 17.46 -1.41
N GLN A 144 -13.88 17.65 -0.50
CA GLN A 144 -13.74 18.49 0.70
C GLN A 144 -12.74 17.86 1.70
N SER A 145 -11.47 18.00 1.39
CA SER A 145 -10.36 17.30 2.06
C SER A 145 -9.93 18.04 3.33
N ASP A 146 -9.64 17.30 4.41
CA ASP A 146 -9.02 17.86 5.61
C ASP A 146 -7.50 17.87 5.46
N LEU A 147 -6.97 19.00 5.00
CA LEU A 147 -5.53 19.16 4.76
C LEU A 147 -4.67 19.02 6.03
N THR A 148 -5.25 19.02 7.24
CA THR A 148 -4.49 18.84 8.48
C THR A 148 -3.95 17.41 8.63
N VAL A 149 -4.60 16.42 7.98
CA VAL A 149 -4.22 15.00 8.06
C VAL A 149 -3.43 14.50 6.84
N HIS A 150 -3.19 15.34 5.83
CA HIS A 150 -2.45 14.98 4.63
C HIS A 150 -0.98 15.42 4.62
N GLY A 151 -0.16 14.66 3.90
CA GLY A 151 1.21 15.02 3.53
C GLY A 151 1.28 15.86 2.26
N THR A 152 2.34 16.65 2.09
CA THR A 152 2.53 17.52 0.92
C THR A 152 3.91 17.39 0.26
N SER A 153 4.75 16.48 0.75
CA SER A 153 6.15 16.36 0.30
C SER A 153 6.66 14.92 0.26
N GLY A 154 5.81 13.94 0.56
CA GLY A 154 6.18 12.53 0.53
C GLY A 154 6.23 11.96 -0.89
N PRO A 155 6.89 10.81 -1.08
CA PRO A 155 7.10 10.24 -2.41
C PRO A 155 5.84 9.63 -3.06
N LEU A 156 4.78 9.34 -2.27
CA LEU A 156 3.53 8.78 -2.80
C LEU A 156 2.59 9.92 -3.16
N HIS A 157 2.39 10.15 -4.46
CA HIS A 157 1.41 11.11 -4.93
C HIS A 157 0.00 10.50 -4.85
N ALA A 158 -0.92 11.23 -4.22
CA ALA A 158 -2.30 10.82 -4.07
C ALA A 158 -3.22 11.98 -4.48
N GLU A 159 -4.27 11.65 -5.22
CA GLU A 159 -5.30 12.60 -5.60
C GLU A 159 -6.65 11.86 -5.62
N PRO A 160 -7.76 12.51 -5.25
CA PRO A 160 -9.06 11.86 -5.36
C PRO A 160 -9.44 11.64 -6.83
N TYR A 161 -10.07 10.51 -7.14
CA TYR A 161 -10.39 10.15 -8.53
C TYR A 161 -11.78 10.68 -8.92
N PRO A 162 -11.96 11.27 -10.12
CA PRO A 162 -13.27 11.74 -10.56
C PRO A 162 -14.35 10.67 -10.48
N HIS A 163 -15.50 11.02 -9.93
CA HIS A 163 -16.63 10.10 -9.81
C HIS A 163 -17.17 9.68 -11.17
N ALA A 164 -17.47 8.37 -11.31
CA ALA A 164 -18.36 7.93 -12.37
C ALA A 164 -19.79 8.43 -12.06
N PRO A 165 -20.66 8.66 -13.07
CA PRO A 165 -22.03 9.18 -12.83
C PRO A 165 -22.89 8.34 -11.88
N ILE A 166 -22.59 7.04 -11.73
CA ILE A 166 -23.28 6.17 -10.79
C ILE A 166 -22.89 6.41 -9.32
N SER A 167 -21.69 6.94 -9.07
CA SER A 167 -21.14 7.10 -7.72
C SER A 167 -21.97 8.10 -6.90
N GLU A 168 -22.44 9.18 -7.53
CA GLU A 168 -23.32 10.17 -6.90
C GLU A 168 -24.64 9.53 -6.46
N LYS A 169 -25.24 8.68 -7.30
CA LYS A 169 -26.49 7.99 -6.97
C LYS A 169 -26.32 6.98 -5.84
N VAL A 170 -25.17 6.31 -5.81
CA VAL A 170 -24.81 5.39 -4.73
C VAL A 170 -24.64 6.16 -3.42
N LEU A 171 -23.95 7.30 -3.45
CA LEU A 171 -23.79 8.19 -2.29
C LEU A 171 -25.15 8.71 -1.78
N GLU A 172 -26.01 9.22 -2.66
CA GLU A 172 -27.37 9.67 -2.33
C GLU A 172 -28.17 8.55 -1.65
N SER A 173 -28.15 7.34 -2.23
CA SER A 173 -28.86 6.19 -1.65
C SER A 173 -28.40 5.84 -0.24
N PHE A 174 -27.12 6.03 0.04
CA PHE A 174 -26.53 5.79 1.33
C PHE A 174 -26.93 6.87 2.35
N ILE A 175 -26.89 8.14 1.95
CA ILE A 175 -27.37 9.26 2.77
C ILE A 175 -28.87 9.09 3.11
N ASP A 176 -29.69 8.74 2.11
CA ASP A 176 -31.12 8.46 2.30
C ASP A 176 -31.38 7.28 3.24
N SER A 177 -30.43 6.35 3.33
CA SER A 177 -30.47 5.22 4.27
C SER A 177 -30.02 5.59 5.70
N GLY A 178 -29.69 6.86 5.94
CA GLY A 178 -29.34 7.39 7.26
C GLY A 178 -27.84 7.40 7.58
N PHE A 179 -26.98 7.15 6.60
CA PHE A 179 -25.53 7.28 6.80
C PHE A 179 -25.09 8.74 6.67
N GLU A 180 -24.26 9.19 7.61
CA GLU A 180 -23.61 10.50 7.55
C GLU A 180 -22.52 10.51 6.47
N TYR A 181 -22.51 11.53 5.61
CA TYR A 181 -21.45 11.72 4.63
C TYR A 181 -20.25 12.47 5.24
N LYS A 182 -19.08 11.86 5.15
CA LYS A 182 -17.77 12.37 5.58
C LYS A 182 -16.81 12.34 4.37
N PRO A 183 -16.59 13.49 3.70
CA PRO A 183 -15.93 13.56 2.39
C PRO A 183 -14.47 13.09 2.35
N ASP A 184 -13.81 12.92 3.49
CA ASP A 184 -12.40 12.53 3.57
C ASP A 184 -12.18 11.49 4.69
N MET A 185 -13.16 10.60 4.88
CA MET A 185 -13.18 9.67 6.01
C MET A 185 -11.97 8.72 6.05
N PHE A 186 -11.50 8.26 4.89
CA PHE A 186 -10.56 7.12 4.79
C PHE A 186 -9.15 7.41 5.30
N VAL A 187 -8.84 8.67 5.59
CA VAL A 187 -7.51 9.14 6.01
C VAL A 187 -7.50 9.81 7.39
N GLN A 188 -8.66 10.06 7.99
CA GLN A 188 -8.81 10.72 9.31
C GLN A 188 -8.81 9.72 10.49
N GLY A 189 -8.90 8.42 10.19
CA GLY A 189 -8.92 7.35 11.19
C GLY A 189 -10.23 7.25 11.96
N ASP A 190 -11.24 8.05 11.62
CA ASP A 190 -12.61 7.91 12.11
C ASP A 190 -13.46 7.31 10.99
N TYR A 191 -13.92 6.07 11.18
CA TYR A 191 -14.73 5.33 10.20
C TYR A 191 -16.19 5.20 10.61
N GLU A 192 -16.69 6.08 11.47
CA GLU A 192 -18.13 6.25 11.62
C GLU A 192 -18.68 7.05 10.43
N GLY A 193 -19.66 6.54 9.69
CA GLY A 193 -20.24 7.22 8.51
C GLY A 193 -19.83 6.62 7.16
N LEU A 194 -19.96 7.40 6.09
CA LEU A 194 -19.67 7.06 4.68
C LEU A 194 -18.95 8.16 3.91
#